data_AF-R7GQ90-F1
#
_entry.id   AF-R7GQ90-F1
#
_cell.length_a   1.000
_cell.length_b   1.000
_cell.length_c   1.000
_cell.angle_alpha   90.00
_cell.angle_beta   90.00
_cell.angle_gamma   90.00
#
_symmetry.space_group_name_H-M   'P 1'
#
loop_
_entity.id
_entity.type
_entity.pdbx_description
1 polymer ?
#
loop_
_entity_poly.entity_id
_entity_poly.type
_entity_poly.pdbx_seq_one_letter_code
_entity_poly.pdbx_strand_id
1 'polypeptide(L)'
;MAKCKILMQTAQVQKLVTFFDGYKDDKVELKYVSKAGIKATFECETELSPEDAAAHCKSLFKKTPEGSYMYFSIQPDGFFG
;
A
#
# COMPACT_ATOMS: atom_id res chain seq x y z
N MET A 1 5.64 17.16 -4.15
CA MET A 1 5.39 15.73 -3.85
C MET A 1 5.10 15.01 -5.15
N ALA A 2 5.77 13.89 -5.36
CA ALA A 2 5.49 13.00 -6.48
C ALA A 2 4.24 12.17 -6.17
N LYS A 3 3.53 11.75 -7.22
CA LYS A 3 2.43 10.80 -7.11
C LYS A 3 2.87 9.48 -7.70
N CYS A 4 2.79 8.40 -6.93
CA CYS A 4 3.00 7.05 -7.40
C CYS A 4 1.77 6.19 -7.09
N LYS A 5 1.64 5.06 -7.78
CA LYS A 5 0.59 4.09 -7.50
C LYS A 5 1.20 2.90 -6.77
N ILE A 6 0.52 2.44 -5.73
CA ILE A 6 0.93 1.30 -4.92
C ILE A 6 -0.14 0.21 -5.05
N LEU A 7 0.31 -0.98 -5.45
CA LEU A 7 -0.50 -2.18 -5.53
C LEU A 7 -0.33 -2.98 -4.25
N MET A 8 -1.43 -3.27 -3.58
CA MET A 8 -1.46 -4.06 -2.35
C MET A 8 -2.36 -5.28 -2.54
N GLN A 9 -1.88 -6.46 -2.17
CA GLN A 9 -2.62 -7.71 -2.40
C GLN A 9 -2.55 -8.67 -1.22
N THR A 10 -3.69 -9.25 -0.87
CA THR A 10 -3.85 -10.31 0.12
C THR A 10 -5.23 -10.95 -0.01
N ALA A 11 -5.40 -12.19 0.46
CA ALA A 11 -6.69 -12.88 0.47
C ALA A 11 -7.78 -12.07 1.20
N GLN A 12 -7.41 -11.29 2.22
CA GLN A 12 -8.30 -10.40 2.97
C GLN A 12 -8.10 -8.93 2.58
N VAL A 13 -8.11 -8.61 1.27
CA VAL A 13 -7.77 -7.27 0.73
C VAL A 13 -8.54 -6.12 1.40
N GLN A 14 -9.75 -6.36 1.89
CA GLN A 14 -10.54 -5.36 2.60
C GLN A 14 -9.82 -4.81 3.84
N LYS A 15 -9.00 -5.63 4.54
CA LYS A 15 -8.21 -5.17 5.69
C LYS A 15 -7.13 -4.17 5.29
N LEU A 16 -6.51 -4.35 4.12
CA LEU A 16 -5.55 -3.39 3.57
C LEU A 16 -6.25 -2.08 3.21
N VAL A 17 -7.42 -2.16 2.56
CA VAL A 17 -8.22 -0.97 2.24
C VAL A 17 -8.63 -0.21 3.49
N THR A 18 -9.18 -0.90 4.50
CA THR A 18 -9.58 -0.28 5.77
C THR A 18 -8.39 0.35 6.50
N PHE A 19 -7.20 -0.22 6.39
CA PHE A 19 -6.01 0.31 7.06
C PHE A 19 -5.38 1.51 6.32
N PHE A 20 -5.33 1.46 4.99
CA PHE A 20 -4.57 2.43 4.19
C PHE A 20 -5.40 3.52 3.53
N ASP A 21 -6.71 3.37 3.40
CA ASP A 21 -7.54 4.41 2.79
C ASP A 21 -7.60 5.66 3.67
N GLY A 22 -7.06 6.77 3.17
CA GLY A 22 -6.93 8.01 3.92
C GLY A 22 -5.77 8.03 4.93
N TYR A 23 -4.89 7.02 4.91
CA TYR A 23 -3.71 7.01 5.77
C TYR A 23 -2.74 8.14 5.38
N LYS A 24 -2.25 8.89 6.37
CA LYS A 24 -1.28 9.95 6.18
C LYS A 24 -0.27 9.98 7.32
N ASP A 25 1.00 10.03 6.97
CA ASP A 25 2.11 10.32 7.87
C ASP A 25 3.08 11.34 7.26
N ASP A 26 4.23 11.54 7.89
CA ASP A 26 5.24 12.50 7.44
C ASP A 26 5.89 12.13 6.09
N LYS A 27 5.73 10.88 5.62
CA LYS A 27 6.39 10.33 4.43
C LYS A 27 5.44 10.02 3.29
N VAL A 28 4.23 9.54 3.58
CA VAL A 28 3.26 9.09 2.58
C VAL A 28 1.84 9.51 2.93
N GLU A 29 1.06 9.85 1.91
CA GLU A 29 -0.40 9.99 1.97
C GLU A 29 -1.02 9.00 0.98
N LEU A 30 -1.89 8.11 1.47
CA LEU A 30 -2.49 7.02 0.71
C LEU A 30 -3.99 7.23 0.53
N LYS A 31 -4.45 6.99 -0.69
CA LYS A 31 -5.86 7.05 -1.05
C LYS A 31 -6.25 5.83 -1.85
N TYR A 32 -7.30 5.14 -1.44
CA TYR A 32 -7.83 4.01 -2.20
C TYR A 32 -8.39 4.48 -3.55
N VAL A 33 -8.07 3.75 -4.62
CA VAL A 33 -8.54 4.03 -5.99
C VAL A 33 -9.54 2.96 -6.43
N SER A 34 -9.10 1.70 -6.42
CA SER A 34 -9.88 0.60 -6.97
C SER A 34 -9.40 -0.76 -6.47
N LYS A 35 -10.21 -1.78 -6.73
CA LYS A 35 -9.96 -3.18 -6.39
C LYS A 35 -10.23 -4.06 -7.60
N ALA A 36 -9.35 -5.03 -7.82
CA ALA A 36 -9.51 -6.12 -8.77
C ALA A 36 -9.18 -7.44 -8.07
N GLY A 37 -10.21 -8.22 -7.72
CA GLY A 37 -10.07 -9.46 -6.94
C GLY A 37 -9.42 -9.20 -5.57
N ILE A 38 -8.26 -9.80 -5.34
CA ILE A 38 -7.47 -9.68 -4.10
C ILE A 38 -6.47 -8.51 -4.12
N LYS A 39 -6.43 -7.74 -5.21
CA LYS A 39 -5.51 -6.61 -5.40
C LYS A 39 -6.26 -5.30 -5.23
N ALA A 40 -5.73 -4.39 -4.42
CA ALA A 40 -6.19 -3.02 -4.27
C ALA A 40 -5.11 -2.06 -4.80
N THR A 41 -5.56 -1.01 -5.47
CA THR A 41 -4.73 0.05 -6.02
C THR A 41 -4.91 1.29 -5.17
N PHE A 42 -3.80 1.89 -4.75
CA PHE A 42 -3.76 3.13 -4.00
C PHE A 42 -2.97 4.18 -4.76
N GLU A 43 -3.44 5.42 -4.71
CA GLU A 43 -2.61 6.59 -5.00
C GLU A 43 -1.79 6.91 -3.75
N CYS A 44 -0.51 7.17 -3.93
CA CYS A 44 0.43 7.53 -2.88
C CYS A 44 1.07 8.89 -3.24
N GLU A 45 0.86 9.91 -2.42
CA GLU A 45 1.59 11.16 -2.51
C GLU A 45 2.79 11.10 -1.56
N THR A 46 4.00 11.27 -2.10
CA THR A 46 5.23 11.08 -1.34
C THR A 46 6.41 11.80 -1.99
N GLU A 47 7.47 12.03 -1.23
CA GLU A 47 8.78 12.45 -1.76
C GLU A 47 9.75 11.26 -1.96
N LEU A 48 9.35 10.07 -1.51
CA LEU A 48 10.13 8.84 -1.67
C LEU A 48 10.04 8.30 -3.09
N SER A 49 10.99 7.45 -3.46
CA SER A 49 10.86 6.60 -4.64
C SER A 49 9.65 5.66 -4.50
N PRO A 50 9.02 5.21 -5.60
CA PRO A 50 7.93 4.23 -5.54
C PRO A 50 8.30 2.96 -4.76
N GLU A 51 9.55 2.51 -4.86
CA GLU A 51 10.10 1.35 -4.17
C GLU A 51 10.18 1.59 -2.65
N ASP A 52 10.72 2.74 -2.24
CA ASP A 52 10.83 3.10 -0.82
C ASP A 52 9.45 3.36 -0.21
N ALA A 53 8.52 3.95 -0.95
CA ALA A 53 7.14 4.15 -0.52
C ALA A 53 6.45 2.80 -0.29
N ALA A 54 6.59 1.84 -1.22
CA ALA A 54 6.05 0.49 -1.06
C ALA A 54 6.68 -0.24 0.14
N ALA A 55 8.00 -0.12 0.32
CA ALA A 55 8.73 -0.71 1.45
C ALA A 55 8.29 -0.11 2.79
N HIS A 56 8.09 1.21 2.85
CA HIS A 56 7.56 1.91 4.02
C HIS A 56 6.14 1.41 4.36
N CYS A 57 5.24 1.37 3.38
CA CYS A 57 3.88 0.84 3.55
C CYS A 57 3.89 -0.61 4.06
N LYS A 58 4.79 -1.45 3.51
CA LYS A 58 4.98 -2.83 3.96
C LYS A 58 5.41 -2.89 5.42
N SER A 59 6.37 -2.06 5.82
CA SER A 59 6.83 -1.97 7.21
C SER A 59 5.73 -1.51 8.16
N LEU A 60 4.91 -0.53 7.74
CA LEU A 60 3.76 -0.06 8.52
C LEU A 60 2.76 -1.18 8.77
N PHE A 61 2.33 -1.89 7.71
CA PHE A 61 1.35 -2.95 7.87
C PHE A 61 1.88 -4.10 8.73
N LYS A 62 3.16 -4.48 8.59
CA LYS A 62 3.80 -5.53 9.42
C LYS A 62 3.76 -5.25 10.93
N LYS A 63 3.67 -3.98 11.34
CA LYS A 63 3.59 -3.60 12.76
C LYS A 63 2.18 -3.76 13.34
N THR A 64 1.17 -3.97 12.51
CA THR A 64 -0.19 -4.26 12.95
C THR A 64 -0.33 -5.73 13.36
N PRO A 65 -1.29 -6.08 14.24
CA PRO A 65 -1.60 -7.48 14.53
C PRO A 65 -1.87 -8.27 13.24
N GLU A 66 -2.66 -7.70 12.33
CA GLU A 66 -2.98 -8.21 11.00
C GLU A 66 -1.76 -8.56 10.15
N GLY A 67 -0.82 -7.63 10.02
CA GLY A 67 0.36 -7.80 9.19
C GLY A 67 1.43 -8.70 9.79
N SER A 68 1.28 -9.13 11.06
CA SER A 68 2.21 -10.08 11.68
C SER A 68 2.01 -11.51 11.18
N TYR A 69 0.79 -11.89 10.77
CA TYR A 69 0.46 -13.26 10.37
C TYR A 69 -0.12 -13.38 8.96
N MET A 70 -0.64 -12.29 8.37
CA MET A 70 -1.18 -12.37 7.01
C MET A 70 -0.09 -12.46 5.95
N TYR A 71 -0.36 -13.24 4.91
CA TYR A 71 0.42 -13.21 3.68
C TYR A 71 -0.07 -12.07 2.79
N PHE A 72 0.80 -11.13 2.46
CA PHE A 72 0.48 -9.98 1.63
C PHE A 72 1.69 -9.51 0.81
N SER A 73 1.42 -8.76 -0.25
CA SER A 73 2.43 -8.04 -1.04
C SER A 73 2.03 -6.58 -1.22
N ILE A 74 3.02 -5.70 -1.17
CA ILE A 74 2.88 -4.25 -1.41
C ILE A 74 4.04 -3.87 -2.34
N GLN A 75 3.71 -3.34 -3.51
CA GLN A 75 4.66 -3.06 -4.59
C GLN A 75 4.24 -1.79 -5.35
N PRO A 76 5.18 -1.06 -5.97
CA PRO A 76 4.83 0.01 -6.89
C PRO A 76 4.13 -0.53 -8.14
N ASP A 77 3.19 0.24 -8.68
CA ASP A 77 2.54 -0.04 -9.96
C ASP A 77 3.57 0.14 -11.07
N GLY A 78 3.91 -0.96 -11.75
CA GLY A 78 4.96 -0.99 -12.78
C GLY A 78 6.14 -1.92 -12.50
N PHE A 79 6.21 -2.59 -11.33
CA PHE A 79 7.26 -3.58 -11.06
C PHE A 79 7.19 -4.85 -11.94
N PHE A 80 6.09 -5.04 -12.70
CA PHE A 80 5.90 -6.13 -13.67
C PHE A 80 5.52 -5.56 -15.06
N GLY A 81 6.30 -4.59 -15.54
CA GLY A 81 6.28 -4.13 -16.93
C GLY A 81 7.48 -4.67 -17.69
#